data_AF-A0A7S3HEE6-F1
#
_entry.id   AF-A0A7S3HEE6-F1
#
_cell.length_a   1.000
_cell.length_b   1.000
_cell.length_c   1.000
_cell.angle_alpha   90.00
_cell.angle_beta   90.00
_cell.angle_gamma   90.00
#
_symmetry.space_group_name_H-M   'P 1'
#
loop_
_entity.id
_entity.type
_entity.pdbx_description
1 polymer ?
#
loop_
_entity_poly.entity_id
_entity_poly.type
_entity_poly.pdbx_seq_one_letter_code
_entity_poly.pdbx_strand_id
1 'polypeptide(L)'
;FLGVTNPAIRAIAKENKDKTTKELQVLLESEYNEERFLALVILTEQYKKADPDQAEALYQFYLANMKHVNNWNLVDTSAHLIVGQHLLDKKRDILIELAQSNVLWERRIAMVSTWMFIRNNDLEWTFKLAELLLHDEHDLMHKAVGWMLREAGKKEVGQLLSFLDRFAMVMPRTMLRYSLEKLTAAQKKHYMKLKKV
;
A
#
# COMPACT_ATOMS: atom_id res chain seq x y z
N PHE A 1 -4.03 21.59 -3.35
CA PHE A 1 -4.76 20.85 -4.41
C PHE A 1 -5.07 21.84 -5.52
N LEU A 2 -4.98 21.40 -6.78
CA LEU A 2 -5.30 22.16 -8.01
C LEU A 2 -6.73 21.92 -8.50
N GLY A 3 -7.45 20.92 -7.98
CA GLY A 3 -8.83 20.64 -8.38
C GLY A 3 -8.94 19.85 -9.70
N VAL A 4 -7.85 19.23 -10.14
CA VAL A 4 -7.83 18.38 -11.35
C VAL A 4 -8.15 16.94 -10.96
N THR A 5 -9.02 16.29 -11.73
CA THR A 5 -9.47 14.92 -11.42
C THR A 5 -8.39 13.88 -11.74
N ASN A 6 -8.34 12.79 -10.96
CA ASN A 6 -7.40 11.69 -11.21
C ASN A 6 -7.47 11.11 -12.63
N PRO A 7 -8.65 10.94 -13.26
CA PRO A 7 -8.71 10.52 -14.67
C PRO A 7 -8.02 11.48 -15.63
N ALA A 8 -8.18 12.79 -15.45
CA ALA A 8 -7.50 13.80 -16.27
C ALA A 8 -5.98 13.73 -16.08
N ILE A 9 -5.50 13.60 -14.84
CA ILE A 9 -4.07 13.46 -14.56
C ILE A 9 -3.50 12.19 -15.20
N ARG A 10 -4.23 11.07 -15.17
CA ARG A 10 -3.81 9.83 -15.84
C ARG A 10 -3.76 9.95 -17.36
N ALA A 11 -4.62 10.77 -17.97
CA ALA A 11 -4.54 11.08 -19.39
C ALA A 11 -3.25 11.86 -19.70
N ILE A 12 -2.93 12.89 -18.91
CA ILE A 12 -1.68 13.66 -19.03
C ILE A 12 -0.45 12.75 -18.85
N ALA A 13 -0.47 11.86 -17.85
CA ALA A 13 0.61 10.90 -17.61
C ALA A 13 0.85 9.98 -18.82
N LYS A 14 -0.22 9.59 -19.54
CA LYS A 14 -0.13 8.72 -20.71
C LYS A 14 0.62 9.38 -21.87
N GLU A 15 0.50 10.70 -22.00
CA GLU A 15 1.15 11.51 -23.04
C GLU A 15 2.60 11.90 -22.68
N ASN A 16 2.99 11.76 -21.41
CA ASN A 16 4.27 12.23 -20.87
C ASN A 16 5.09 11.09 -20.21
N LYS A 17 5.08 9.89 -20.81
CA LYS A 17 5.70 8.69 -20.20
C LYS A 17 7.23 8.71 -20.20
N ASP A 18 7.84 9.55 -21.03
CA ASP A 18 9.28 9.66 -21.28
C ASP A 18 9.97 10.72 -20.42
N LYS A 19 9.27 11.31 -19.44
CA LYS A 19 9.85 12.26 -18.50
C LYS A 19 11.07 11.69 -17.78
N THR A 20 12.13 12.49 -17.71
CA THR A 20 13.36 12.13 -17.01
C THR A 20 13.15 12.11 -15.49
N THR A 21 14.02 11.40 -14.76
CA THR A 21 13.98 11.41 -13.28
C THR A 21 14.16 12.82 -12.70
N LYS A 22 14.89 13.71 -13.39
CA LYS A 22 15.01 15.13 -13.01
C LYS A 22 13.68 15.87 -13.10
N GLU A 23 12.92 15.67 -14.19
CA GLU A 23 11.60 16.28 -14.33
C GLU A 23 10.59 15.68 -13.33
N LEU A 24 10.66 14.36 -13.09
CA LEU A 24 9.85 13.71 -12.05
C LEU A 24 10.18 14.24 -10.65
N GLN A 25 11.45 14.56 -10.37
CA GLN A 25 11.87 15.17 -9.11
C GLN A 25 11.17 16.51 -8.88
N VAL A 26 11.13 17.38 -9.90
CA VAL A 26 10.43 18.68 -9.81
C VAL A 26 8.96 18.48 -9.48
N LEU A 27 8.29 17.55 -10.15
CA LEU A 27 6.88 17.25 -9.89
C LEU A 27 6.65 16.63 -8.51
N LEU A 28 7.58 15.81 -8.00
CA LEU A 28 7.51 15.21 -6.66
C LEU A 28 7.72 16.25 -5.55
N GLU A 29 8.55 17.27 -5.80
CA GLU A 29 8.81 18.35 -4.85
C GLU A 29 7.71 19.41 -4.80
N SER A 30 6.75 19.36 -5.74
CA SER A 30 5.63 20.27 -5.79
C SER A 30 4.77 20.27 -4.52
N GLU A 31 4.28 21.46 -4.15
CA GLU A 31 3.27 21.62 -3.10
C GLU A 31 1.93 20.97 -3.50
N TYR A 32 1.66 20.85 -4.80
CA TYR A 32 0.40 20.32 -5.32
C TYR A 32 0.39 18.80 -5.34
N ASN A 33 -0.63 18.22 -4.71
CA ASN A 33 -0.84 16.77 -4.68
C ASN A 33 -1.03 16.19 -6.09
N GLU A 34 -1.70 16.91 -6.98
CA GLU A 34 -1.98 16.49 -8.35
C GLU A 34 -0.71 16.34 -9.19
N GLU A 35 0.29 17.20 -9.00
CA GLU A 35 1.58 17.11 -9.70
C GLU A 35 2.42 15.95 -9.17
N ARG A 36 2.44 15.76 -7.85
CA ARG A 36 3.07 14.58 -7.23
C ARG A 36 2.41 13.28 -7.67
N PHE A 37 1.08 13.29 -7.78
CA PHE A 37 0.31 12.16 -8.30
C PHE A 37 0.67 11.89 -9.77
N LEU A 38 0.77 12.93 -10.61
CA LEU A 38 1.23 12.81 -12.00
C LEU A 38 2.59 12.13 -12.07
N ALA A 39 3.56 12.60 -11.28
CA ALA A 39 4.91 12.04 -11.24
C ALA A 39 4.90 10.55 -10.90
N LEU A 40 4.14 10.16 -9.88
CA LEU A 40 4.05 8.76 -9.45
C LEU A 40 3.34 7.89 -10.49
N VAL A 41 2.31 8.39 -11.18
CA VAL A 41 1.67 7.63 -12.27
C VAL A 41 2.66 7.41 -13.40
N ILE A 42 3.40 8.43 -13.83
CA ILE A 42 4.46 8.28 -14.86
C ILE A 42 5.51 7.27 -14.40
N LEU A 43 5.99 7.39 -13.16
CA LEU A 43 6.99 6.49 -12.58
C LEU A 43 6.53 5.02 -12.60
N THR A 44 5.27 4.75 -12.25
CA THR A 44 4.71 3.38 -12.31
C THR A 44 4.61 2.83 -13.74
N GLU A 45 4.32 3.67 -14.72
CA GLU A 45 4.27 3.28 -16.12
C GLU A 45 5.66 3.01 -16.70
N GLN A 46 6.67 3.78 -16.27
CA GLN A 46 8.08 3.54 -16.60
C GLN A 46 8.57 2.24 -15.98
N TYR A 47 8.33 2.04 -14.68
CA TYR A 47 8.74 0.84 -13.96
C TYR A 47 8.19 -0.44 -14.61
N LYS A 48 6.93 -0.42 -15.04
CA LYS A 48 6.29 -1.56 -15.71
C LYS A 48 7.00 -2.00 -17.00
N LYS A 49 7.72 -1.09 -17.66
CA LYS A 49 8.42 -1.34 -18.93
C LYS A 49 9.95 -1.43 -18.77
N ALA A 50 10.44 -1.19 -17.56
CA ALA A 50 11.86 -1.10 -17.27
C ALA A 50 12.52 -2.48 -17.41
N ASP A 51 13.74 -2.48 -17.94
CA ASP A 51 14.67 -3.59 -17.75
C ASP A 51 15.13 -3.66 -16.27
N PRO A 52 15.86 -4.71 -15.85
CA PRO A 52 16.26 -4.87 -14.45
C PRO A 52 17.06 -3.68 -13.87
N ASP A 53 17.97 -3.09 -14.65
CA ASP A 53 18.82 -1.98 -14.20
C ASP A 53 17.99 -0.69 -14.05
N GLN A 54 17.10 -0.43 -15.01
CA GLN A 54 16.16 0.68 -14.93
C GLN A 54 15.17 0.50 -13.77
N ALA A 55 14.68 -0.72 -13.56
CA ALA A 55 13.75 -1.02 -12.47
C ALA A 55 14.39 -0.77 -11.10
N GLU A 56 15.66 -1.16 -10.93
CA GLU A 56 16.44 -0.82 -9.74
C GLU A 56 16.58 0.69 -9.57
N ALA A 57 16.98 1.42 -10.62
CA ALA A 57 17.12 2.88 -10.54
C ALA A 57 15.80 3.59 -10.15
N LEU A 58 14.67 3.16 -10.71
CA LEU A 58 13.34 3.71 -10.40
C LEU A 58 12.88 3.35 -8.99
N TYR A 59 13.20 2.15 -8.51
CA TYR A 59 12.94 1.73 -7.14
C TYR A 59 13.73 2.59 -6.14
N GLN A 60 15.03 2.76 -6.36
CA GLN A 60 15.88 3.62 -5.53
C GLN A 60 15.42 5.08 -5.56
N PHE A 61 15.02 5.58 -6.75
CA PHE A 61 14.44 6.92 -6.90
C PHE A 61 13.16 7.08 -6.07
N TYR A 62 12.28 6.08 -6.03
CA TYR A 62 11.08 6.10 -5.20
C TYR A 62 11.42 6.14 -3.71
N LEU A 63 12.33 5.28 -3.25
CA LEU A 63 12.76 5.25 -1.85
C LEU A 63 13.37 6.59 -1.40
N ALA A 64 14.25 7.17 -2.22
CA ALA A 64 14.85 8.47 -1.95
C ALA A 64 13.83 9.62 -1.83
N ASN A 65 12.63 9.44 -2.41
CA ASN A 65 11.59 10.46 -2.47
C ASN A 65 10.35 10.16 -1.61
N MET A 66 10.37 9.15 -0.74
CA MET A 66 9.20 8.77 0.07
C MET A 66 8.60 9.91 0.90
N LYS A 67 9.43 10.89 1.32
CA LYS A 67 8.97 12.10 2.04
C LYS A 67 7.92 12.92 1.26
N HIS A 68 7.91 12.81 -0.07
CA HIS A 68 6.97 13.47 -0.96
C HIS A 68 5.70 12.65 -1.23
N VAL A 69 5.75 11.34 -0.96
CA VAL A 69 4.63 10.39 -1.07
C VAL A 69 3.80 10.41 0.22
N ASN A 70 3.38 11.60 0.62
CA ASN A 70 2.84 11.88 1.96
C ASN A 70 1.30 12.02 1.99
N ASN A 71 0.62 11.24 1.16
CA ASN A 71 -0.84 11.15 1.14
C ASN A 71 -1.28 9.74 0.73
N TRP A 72 -2.44 9.30 1.19
CA TRP A 72 -2.96 7.95 0.95
C TRP A 72 -3.13 7.67 -0.54
N ASN A 73 -3.59 8.65 -1.34
CA ASN A 73 -3.77 8.46 -2.79
C ASN A 73 -2.43 8.27 -3.52
N LEU A 74 -1.35 8.91 -3.05
CA LEU A 74 -0.01 8.81 -3.60
C LEU A 74 0.57 7.43 -3.30
N VAL A 75 0.50 6.99 -2.04
CA VAL A 75 0.94 5.66 -1.61
C VAL A 75 0.15 4.57 -2.34
N ASP A 76 -1.18 4.62 -2.31
CA ASP A 76 -2.07 3.58 -2.83
C ASP A 76 -1.91 3.39 -4.34
N THR A 77 -1.57 4.46 -5.06
CA THR A 77 -1.35 4.42 -6.51
C THR A 77 0.02 3.83 -6.89
N SER A 78 1.03 3.93 -6.01
CA SER A 78 2.42 3.69 -6.39
C SER A 78 3.09 2.52 -5.65
N ALA A 79 2.89 2.37 -4.34
CA ALA A 79 3.70 1.50 -3.49
C ALA A 79 3.67 0.03 -3.93
N HIS A 80 2.52 -0.49 -4.35
CA HIS A 80 2.41 -1.87 -4.83
C HIS A 80 3.00 -2.08 -6.24
N LEU A 81 3.00 -1.06 -7.08
CA LEU A 81 3.52 -1.15 -8.45
C LEU A 81 5.03 -0.92 -8.55
N ILE A 82 5.60 -0.16 -7.60
CA ILE A 82 7.03 0.06 -7.48
C ILE A 82 7.61 -0.92 -6.46
N VAL A 83 7.49 -0.61 -5.16
CA VAL A 83 8.10 -1.38 -4.06
C VAL A 83 7.57 -2.82 -4.03
N GLY A 84 6.26 -3.02 -4.16
CA GLY A 84 5.66 -4.36 -4.17
C GLY A 84 6.14 -5.21 -5.35
N GLN A 85 6.16 -4.66 -6.56
CA GLN A 85 6.65 -5.37 -7.74
C GLN A 85 8.15 -5.68 -7.64
N HIS A 86 8.94 -4.72 -7.16
CA HIS A 86 10.39 -4.84 -7.03
C HIS A 86 10.83 -5.92 -6.04
N LEU A 87 10.01 -6.20 -5.04
CA LEU A 87 10.33 -7.11 -3.94
C LEU A 87 9.71 -8.51 -4.09
N LEU A 88 9.09 -8.83 -5.23
CA LEU A 88 8.46 -10.14 -5.44
C LEU A 88 9.47 -11.29 -5.30
N ASP A 89 10.64 -11.14 -5.89
CA ASP A 89 11.72 -12.12 -5.97
C ASP A 89 12.99 -11.71 -5.20
N LYS A 90 12.89 -10.68 -4.35
CA LYS A 90 13.99 -10.14 -3.55
C LYS A 90 13.74 -10.26 -2.04
N LYS A 91 14.78 -9.97 -1.25
CA LYS A 91 14.67 -9.82 0.21
C LYS A 91 13.75 -8.65 0.54
N ARG A 92 12.92 -8.81 1.58
CA ARG A 92 11.82 -7.89 1.92
C ARG A 92 12.00 -7.17 3.26
N ASP A 93 13.21 -7.20 3.81
CA ASP A 93 13.54 -6.65 5.14
C ASP A 93 13.17 -5.16 5.27
N ILE A 94 13.30 -4.40 4.19
CA ILE A 94 12.87 -3.00 4.10
C ILE A 94 11.39 -2.80 4.49
N LEU A 95 10.50 -3.78 4.25
CA LEU A 95 9.10 -3.65 4.64
C LEU A 95 8.92 -3.68 6.17
N ILE A 96 9.80 -4.38 6.89
CA ILE A 96 9.79 -4.36 8.36
C ILE A 96 10.29 -3.00 8.85
N GLU A 97 11.39 -2.49 8.29
CA GLU A 97 11.92 -1.17 8.64
C GLU A 97 10.87 -0.08 8.43
N LEU A 98 10.22 -0.07 7.27
CA LEU A 98 9.15 0.87 6.93
C LEU A 98 7.94 0.72 7.85
N ALA A 99 7.53 -0.51 8.19
CA ALA A 99 6.40 -0.75 9.10
C ALA A 99 6.68 -0.32 10.55
N GLN A 100 7.95 -0.22 10.96
CA GLN A 100 8.36 0.25 12.28
C GLN A 100 8.65 1.76 12.32
N SER A 101 8.62 2.44 11.17
CA SER A 101 8.88 3.88 11.07
C SER A 101 7.87 4.72 11.85
N ASN A 102 8.33 5.83 12.42
CA ASN A 102 7.44 6.84 13.02
C ASN A 102 6.62 7.59 11.95
N VAL A 103 6.97 7.49 10.67
CA VAL A 103 6.27 8.15 9.56
C VAL A 103 5.11 7.30 9.08
N LEU A 104 3.89 7.84 9.22
CA LEU A 104 2.64 7.21 8.78
C LEU A 104 2.72 6.64 7.35
N TRP A 105 3.27 7.42 6.42
CA TRP A 105 3.29 7.08 5.00
C TRP A 105 4.26 5.97 4.67
N GLU A 106 5.38 5.85 5.39
CA GLU A 106 6.32 4.74 5.26
C GLU A 106 5.67 3.43 5.72
N ARG A 107 4.99 3.45 6.89
CA ARG A 107 4.21 2.29 7.35
C ARG A 107 3.13 1.90 6.36
N ARG A 108 2.45 2.89 5.75
CA ARG A 108 1.45 2.65 4.71
C ARG A 108 2.06 2.05 3.45
N ILE A 109 3.23 2.53 3.01
CA ILE A 109 3.98 1.95 1.88
C ILE A 109 4.24 0.48 2.17
N ALA A 110 4.78 0.14 3.34
CA ALA A 110 5.05 -1.25 3.72
C ALA A 110 3.83 -2.16 3.54
N MET A 111 2.69 -1.74 4.12
CA MET A 111 1.45 -2.51 4.07
C MET A 111 0.90 -2.61 2.65
N VAL A 112 0.79 -1.49 1.93
CA VAL A 112 0.18 -1.42 0.59
C VAL A 112 1.05 -2.13 -0.46
N SER A 113 2.38 -2.16 -0.29
CA SER A 113 3.27 -2.91 -1.19
C SER A 113 2.90 -4.38 -1.27
N THR A 114 2.38 -4.97 -0.18
CA THR A 114 1.95 -6.37 -0.16
C THR A 114 0.74 -6.65 -1.07
N TRP A 115 0.03 -5.63 -1.56
CA TRP A 115 -1.05 -5.86 -2.52
C TRP A 115 -0.54 -6.56 -3.79
N MET A 116 0.71 -6.30 -4.19
CA MET A 116 1.33 -7.03 -5.30
C MET A 116 1.58 -8.50 -4.96
N PHE A 117 2.02 -8.80 -3.74
CA PHE A 117 2.22 -10.17 -3.27
C PHE A 117 0.88 -10.94 -3.26
N ILE A 118 -0.18 -10.31 -2.73
CA ILE A 118 -1.53 -10.88 -2.72
C ILE A 118 -2.00 -11.24 -4.13
N ARG A 119 -1.75 -10.35 -5.12
CA ARG A 119 -2.09 -10.62 -6.52
C ARG A 119 -1.37 -11.85 -7.07
N ASN A 120 -0.15 -12.10 -6.62
CA ASN A 120 0.69 -13.26 -6.95
C ASN A 120 0.49 -14.46 -5.99
N ASN A 121 -0.56 -14.45 -5.16
CA ASN A 121 -0.88 -15.50 -4.18
C ASN A 121 0.16 -15.71 -3.06
N ASP A 122 1.05 -14.74 -2.86
CA ASP A 122 1.95 -14.69 -1.70
C ASP A 122 1.29 -13.84 -0.61
N LEU A 123 0.77 -14.51 0.43
CA LEU A 123 -0.03 -13.87 1.48
C LEU A 123 0.74 -13.70 2.80
N GLU A 124 1.86 -14.40 2.96
CA GLU A 124 2.59 -14.50 4.23
C GLU A 124 2.99 -13.12 4.75
N TRP A 125 3.57 -12.30 3.88
CA TRP A 125 4.03 -10.96 4.23
C TRP A 125 2.89 -10.00 4.57
N THR A 126 1.71 -10.17 3.95
CA THR A 126 0.53 -9.37 4.30
C THR A 126 0.11 -9.63 5.75
N PHE A 127 0.00 -10.90 6.15
CA PHE A 127 -0.40 -11.25 7.52
C PHE A 127 0.69 -10.88 8.53
N LYS A 128 1.97 -11.09 8.20
CA LYS A 128 3.12 -10.69 9.03
C LYS A 128 3.12 -9.19 9.34
N LEU A 129 2.95 -8.35 8.32
CA LEU A 129 2.90 -6.89 8.51
C LEU A 129 1.61 -6.46 9.23
N ALA A 130 0.47 -7.12 8.96
CA ALA A 130 -0.78 -6.83 9.66
C ALA A 130 -0.68 -7.11 11.16
N GLU A 131 0.03 -8.17 11.57
CA GLU A 131 0.32 -8.45 12.98
C GLU A 131 1.23 -7.37 13.60
N LEU A 132 2.29 -6.96 12.90
CA LEU A 132 3.19 -5.91 13.36
C LEU A 132 2.49 -4.55 13.53
N LEU A 133 1.55 -4.23 12.63
CA LEU A 133 0.81 -2.97 12.59
C LEU A 133 -0.54 -3.02 13.34
N LEU A 134 -0.76 -4.09 14.12
CA LEU A 134 -2.03 -4.35 14.81
C LEU A 134 -2.45 -3.21 15.75
N HIS A 135 -1.46 -2.55 16.36
CA HIS A 135 -1.64 -1.48 17.35
C HIS A 135 -1.25 -0.10 16.83
N ASP A 136 -1.16 0.10 15.51
CA ASP A 136 -0.97 1.44 14.95
C ASP A 136 -2.06 2.39 15.49
N GLU A 137 -1.74 3.64 15.74
CA GLU A 137 -2.70 4.60 16.30
C GLU A 137 -3.50 5.33 15.22
N HIS A 138 -3.02 5.33 13.97
CA HIS A 138 -3.64 6.11 12.90
C HIS A 138 -4.77 5.35 12.20
N ASP A 139 -5.96 5.97 12.11
CA ASP A 139 -7.12 5.43 11.39
C ASP A 139 -6.81 5.13 9.91
N LEU A 140 -5.95 5.92 9.26
CA LEU A 140 -5.51 5.65 7.89
C LEU A 140 -4.75 4.32 7.79
N MET A 141 -3.96 3.95 8.80
CA MET A 141 -3.30 2.64 8.84
C MET A 141 -4.29 1.52 9.13
N HIS A 142 -5.26 1.72 10.01
CA HIS A 142 -6.32 0.74 10.23
C HIS A 142 -7.05 0.39 8.94
N LYS A 143 -7.35 1.39 8.12
CA LYS A 143 -7.96 1.20 6.78
C LYS A 143 -7.03 0.43 5.84
N ALA A 144 -5.73 0.73 5.82
CA ALA A 144 -4.76 0.02 4.97
C ALA A 144 -4.60 -1.44 5.37
N VAL A 145 -4.36 -1.72 6.65
CA VAL A 145 -4.22 -3.09 7.18
C VAL A 145 -5.50 -3.87 6.98
N GLY A 146 -6.65 -3.30 7.33
CA GLY A 146 -7.95 -3.94 7.13
C GLY A 146 -8.24 -4.21 5.66
N TRP A 147 -7.90 -3.28 4.77
CA TRP A 147 -8.01 -3.47 3.32
C TRP A 147 -7.12 -4.61 2.83
N MET A 148 -5.85 -4.65 3.20
CA MET A 148 -4.95 -5.72 2.76
C MET A 148 -5.36 -7.10 3.29
N LEU A 149 -5.81 -7.19 4.54
CA LEU A 149 -6.41 -8.41 5.10
C LEU A 149 -7.65 -8.85 4.31
N ARG A 150 -8.51 -7.90 3.91
CA ARG A 150 -9.67 -8.18 3.04
C ARG A 150 -9.23 -8.71 1.68
N GLU A 151 -8.21 -8.13 1.05
CA GLU A 151 -7.70 -8.60 -0.24
C GLU A 151 -7.07 -9.99 -0.14
N ALA A 152 -6.29 -10.27 0.92
CA ALA A 152 -5.74 -11.60 1.18
C ALA A 152 -6.86 -12.62 1.43
N GLY A 153 -7.88 -12.27 2.20
CA GLY A 153 -9.03 -13.14 2.46
C GLY A 153 -9.90 -13.45 1.23
N LYS A 154 -9.86 -12.61 0.18
CA LYS A 154 -10.48 -12.96 -1.12
C LYS A 154 -9.73 -14.08 -1.84
N LYS A 155 -8.43 -14.24 -1.58
CA LYS A 155 -7.60 -15.30 -2.14
C LYS A 155 -7.71 -16.57 -1.33
N GLU A 156 -7.60 -16.46 -0.01
CA GLU A 156 -7.66 -17.61 0.89
C GLU A 156 -8.37 -17.19 2.19
N VAL A 157 -9.64 -17.61 2.32
CA VAL A 157 -10.49 -17.19 3.44
C VAL A 157 -10.06 -17.86 4.75
N GLY A 158 -9.50 -19.07 4.70
CA GLY A 158 -9.06 -19.82 5.87
C GLY A 158 -7.96 -19.10 6.64
N GLN A 159 -6.98 -18.54 5.94
CA GLN A 159 -5.92 -17.72 6.53
C GLN A 159 -6.45 -16.44 7.18
N LEU A 160 -7.42 -15.76 6.53
CA LEU A 160 -8.05 -14.57 7.14
C LEU A 160 -8.79 -14.94 8.43
N LEU A 161 -9.57 -16.03 8.43
CA LEU A 161 -10.27 -16.47 9.63
C LEU A 161 -9.29 -16.83 10.74
N SER A 162 -8.21 -17.56 10.42
CA SER A 162 -7.17 -17.92 11.39
C SER A 162 -6.49 -16.67 12.00
N PHE A 163 -6.28 -15.62 11.21
CA PHE A 163 -5.77 -14.35 11.71
C PHE A 163 -6.79 -13.65 12.63
N LEU A 164 -8.05 -13.59 12.23
CA LEU A 164 -9.12 -12.95 13.01
C LEU A 164 -9.38 -13.69 14.33
N ASP A 165 -9.38 -15.01 14.34
CA ASP A 165 -9.52 -15.82 15.56
C ASP A 165 -8.45 -15.48 16.60
N ARG A 166 -7.23 -15.16 16.14
CA ARG A 166 -6.11 -14.75 17.00
C ARG A 166 -6.22 -13.30 17.48
N PHE A 167 -6.61 -12.37 16.60
CA PHE A 167 -6.37 -10.94 16.82
C PHE A 167 -7.61 -10.06 16.88
N ALA A 168 -8.80 -10.53 16.46
CA ALA A 168 -9.98 -9.68 16.33
C ALA A 168 -10.39 -8.95 17.62
N MET A 169 -10.11 -9.52 18.80
CA MET A 169 -10.39 -8.90 20.10
C MET A 169 -9.54 -7.65 20.39
N VAL A 170 -8.36 -7.54 19.79
CA VAL A 170 -7.42 -6.44 20.01
C VAL A 170 -7.28 -5.51 18.80
N MET A 171 -7.85 -5.90 17.65
CA MET A 171 -7.86 -5.08 16.44
C MET A 171 -8.64 -3.77 16.66
N PRO A 172 -8.15 -2.64 16.14
CA PRO A 172 -8.94 -1.43 16.01
C PRO A 172 -10.24 -1.69 15.23
N ARG A 173 -11.33 -1.06 15.67
CA ARG A 173 -12.69 -1.25 15.10
C ARG A 173 -12.72 -1.00 13.58
N THR A 174 -12.00 0.01 13.10
CA THR A 174 -11.91 0.32 11.67
C THR A 174 -11.23 -0.83 10.91
N MET A 175 -10.09 -1.29 11.41
CA MET A 175 -9.32 -2.39 10.80
C MET A 175 -10.18 -3.65 10.69
N LEU A 176 -10.82 -4.05 11.79
CA LEU A 176 -11.68 -5.23 11.83
C LEU A 176 -12.82 -5.11 10.80
N ARG A 177 -13.54 -3.99 10.76
CA ARG A 177 -14.66 -3.80 9.82
C ARG A 177 -14.24 -3.98 8.36
N TYR A 178 -13.09 -3.40 7.98
CA TYR A 178 -12.55 -3.52 6.63
C TYR A 178 -12.21 -4.99 6.30
N SER A 179 -11.53 -5.69 7.21
CA SER A 179 -11.17 -7.10 7.04
C SER A 179 -12.39 -8.01 6.83
N LEU A 180 -13.51 -7.68 7.47
CA LEU A 180 -14.71 -8.52 7.44
C LEU A 180 -15.58 -8.32 6.19
N GLU A 181 -15.35 -7.29 5.37
CA GLU A 181 -16.29 -6.86 4.31
C GLU A 181 -16.76 -7.97 3.36
N LYS A 182 -15.90 -8.94 3.07
CA LYS A 182 -16.18 -10.05 2.14
C LYS A 182 -16.62 -11.34 2.82
N LEU A 183 -16.67 -11.37 4.15
CA LEU A 183 -17.18 -12.52 4.91
C LEU A 183 -18.71 -12.56 4.92
N THR A 184 -19.25 -13.73 5.29
CA THR A 184 -20.69 -13.93 5.47
C THR A 184 -21.24 -13.05 6.60
N ALA A 185 -22.55 -12.79 6.58
CA ALA A 185 -23.22 -12.04 7.65
C ALA A 185 -23.03 -12.70 9.04
N ALA A 186 -23.01 -14.02 9.09
CA ALA A 186 -22.80 -14.79 10.32
C ALA A 186 -21.39 -14.56 10.89
N GLN A 187 -20.35 -14.70 10.06
CA GLN A 187 -18.96 -14.44 10.46
C GLN A 187 -18.74 -12.98 10.87
N LYS A 188 -19.28 -12.03 10.10
CA LYS A 188 -19.25 -10.60 10.46
C LYS A 188 -19.83 -10.36 11.85
N LYS A 189 -21.02 -10.91 12.12
CA LYS A 189 -21.70 -10.77 13.42
C LYS A 189 -20.91 -11.44 14.55
N HIS A 190 -20.27 -12.58 14.29
CA HIS A 190 -19.42 -13.27 15.26
C HIS A 190 -18.26 -12.38 15.69
N TYR A 191 -17.40 -11.96 14.76
CA TYR A 191 -16.21 -11.16 15.09
C TYR A 191 -16.55 -9.77 15.63
N MET A 192 -17.62 -9.12 15.16
CA MET A 192 -18.05 -7.81 15.66
C MET A 192 -18.60 -7.85 17.09
N LYS A 193 -18.96 -9.02 17.61
CA LYS A 193 -19.42 -9.22 18.99
C LYS A 193 -18.29 -9.52 19.96
N LEU A 194 -17.12 -9.92 19.48
CA LEU A 194 -15.95 -10.12 20.33
C LEU A 194 -15.63 -8.78 21.00
N LYS A 195 -15.53 -8.78 22.33
CA LYS A 195 -15.14 -7.62 23.13
C LYS A 195 -13.84 -7.97 23.82
N LYS A 196 -12.93 -7.00 23.87
CA LYS A 196 -11.80 -7.03 24.80
C LYS A 196 -12.40 -7.10 26.21
N VAL A 197 -12.10 -8.19 26.93
CA VAL A 197 -12.44 -8.33 28.36
C VAL A 197 -11.67 -7.29 29.14
#